data_AF-A0A3D0ETZ0-F1
#
_entry.id   AF-A0A3D0ETZ0-F1
#
_cell.length_a   1.000
_cell.length_b   1.000
_cell.length_c   1.000
_cell.angle_alpha   90.00
_cell.angle_beta   90.00
_cell.angle_gamma   90.00
#
_symmetry.space_group_name_H-M   'P 1'
#
loop_
_entity.id
_entity.type
_entity.pdbx_description
1 polymer ?
#
loop_
_entity_poly.entity_id
_entity_poly.type
_entity_poly.pdbx_seq_one_letter_code
_entity_poly.pdbx_strand_id
1 'polypeptide(L)'
;PINISGYHISEAGSSPLHEIAFTMANATTYVEEVVKTGMDVDLFAPRLAFFFVCQADFFEEIAKFRAARRVWAKIMKNQFGAKKAESMRLRFHCQTAAASLTKPQYKVNIMRTTVQALAAVLGGAQSLHTNGMDEAFAIPTEEAMKIALRTQQVIADETNVANVIDPLGGSYFLENLTTQYETKIFEILEEVKEKGGTIKLIEEGWFQKHIADFAYETALKKQDGQKPVIGVNKYVEEDEKADIKTHPHDPTTADRQISRLQNVRATRDNDQIESLLNKLLEVAKDETKNIMPITIELVDAGATMGDIVEKLRTIWGTYRENPVF
;
A
#
# COMPACT_ATOMS: atom_id res chain seq x y z
N PRO A 1 -9.43 -1.85 10.07
CA PRO A 1 -10.32 -0.87 9.39
C PRO A 1 -9.63 -0.22 8.19
N ILE A 2 -8.32 0.02 8.27
CA ILE A 2 -7.53 0.63 7.20
C ILE A 2 -6.11 0.00 7.16
N ASN A 3 -5.55 -0.11 5.96
CA ASN A 3 -4.12 -0.31 5.74
C ASN A 3 -3.54 1.00 5.19
N ILE A 4 -2.84 1.75 6.03
CA ILE A 4 -2.24 3.03 5.64
C ILE A 4 -1.00 2.72 4.79
N SER A 5 -1.08 3.04 3.49
CA SER A 5 -0.28 2.36 2.47
C SER A 5 0.82 3.23 1.89
N GLY A 6 2.06 2.76 1.98
CA GLY A 6 3.22 3.26 1.24
C GLY A 6 3.53 2.47 -0.03
N TYR A 7 3.05 1.22 -0.15
CA TYR A 7 3.31 0.37 -1.32
C TYR A 7 3.08 1.11 -2.66
N HIS A 8 1.90 1.71 -2.83
CA HIS A 8 1.53 2.43 -4.05
C HIS A 8 2.37 3.70 -4.28
N ILE A 9 2.83 4.35 -3.20
CA ILE A 9 3.71 5.53 -3.27
C ILE A 9 5.06 5.13 -3.88
N SER A 10 5.61 3.99 -3.44
CA SER A 10 6.85 3.46 -3.99
C SER A 10 6.69 2.89 -5.40
N GLU A 11 5.61 2.16 -5.69
CA GLU A 11 5.34 1.63 -7.04
C GLU A 11 5.08 2.74 -8.07
N ALA A 12 4.56 3.89 -7.64
CA ALA A 12 4.48 5.09 -8.48
C ALA A 12 5.86 5.73 -8.74
N GLY A 13 6.90 5.28 -8.04
CA GLY A 13 8.30 5.66 -8.26
C GLY A 13 8.88 6.56 -7.19
N SER A 14 8.40 6.53 -5.94
CA SER A 14 9.04 7.26 -4.84
C SER A 14 10.35 6.59 -4.39
N SER A 15 11.19 7.36 -3.69
CA SER A 15 12.27 6.80 -2.88
C SER A 15 11.69 6.05 -1.66
N PRO A 16 12.45 5.12 -1.04
CA PRO A 16 12.02 4.47 0.20
C PRO A 16 11.83 5.45 1.37
N LEU A 17 12.57 6.56 1.37
CA LEU A 17 12.40 7.64 2.34
C LEU A 17 11.04 8.34 2.18
N HIS A 18 10.71 8.75 0.95
CA HIS A 18 9.42 9.39 0.64
C HIS A 18 8.25 8.44 0.90
N GLU A 19 8.39 7.15 0.60
CA GLU A 19 7.38 6.14 0.92
C GLU A 19 6.96 6.22 2.40
N ILE A 20 7.92 6.12 3.33
CA ILE A 20 7.60 6.11 4.76
C ILE A 20 7.15 7.48 5.23
N ALA A 21 7.84 8.55 4.85
CA ALA A 21 7.50 9.88 5.33
C ALA A 21 6.08 10.28 4.91
N PHE A 22 5.69 10.02 3.66
CA PHE A 22 4.36 10.36 3.15
C PHE A 22 3.28 9.45 3.76
N THR A 23 3.60 8.17 3.98
CA THR A 23 2.70 7.26 4.69
C THR A 23 2.47 7.70 6.14
N MET A 24 3.52 8.18 6.83
CA MET A 24 3.39 8.71 8.19
C MET A 24 2.61 10.02 8.22
N ALA A 25 2.78 10.90 7.22
CA ALA A 25 1.98 12.12 7.09
C ALA A 25 0.48 11.80 6.94
N ASN A 26 0.14 10.85 6.05
CA ASN A 26 -1.22 10.34 5.90
C ASN A 26 -1.74 9.72 7.21
N ALA A 27 -0.93 8.90 7.89
CA ALA A 27 -1.31 8.26 9.13
C ALA A 27 -1.63 9.29 10.23
N THR A 28 -0.79 10.31 10.39
CA THR A 28 -0.99 11.40 11.33
C THR A 28 -2.31 12.13 11.04
N THR A 29 -2.58 12.48 9.77
CA THR A 29 -3.84 13.12 9.38
C THR A 29 -5.06 12.24 9.68
N TYR A 30 -5.00 10.93 9.42
CA TYR A 30 -6.11 10.03 9.77
C TYR A 30 -6.36 9.96 11.28
N VAL A 31 -5.29 9.91 12.09
CA VAL A 31 -5.44 9.93 13.56
C VAL A 31 -6.06 11.24 14.03
N GLU A 32 -5.62 12.38 13.47
CA GLU A 32 -6.19 13.70 13.76
C GLU A 32 -7.68 13.75 13.46
N GLU A 33 -8.12 13.27 12.29
CA GLU A 33 -9.54 13.25 11.91
C GLU A 33 -10.39 12.38 12.84
N VAL A 34 -9.90 11.20 13.26
CA VAL A 34 -10.66 10.34 14.19
C VAL A 34 -10.70 10.95 15.60
N VAL A 35 -9.61 11.56 16.06
CA VAL A 35 -9.58 12.24 17.36
C VAL A 35 -10.51 13.46 17.38
N LYS A 36 -10.66 14.18 16.25
CA LYS A 36 -11.61 15.30 16.13
C LYS A 36 -13.06 14.89 16.38
N THR A 37 -13.43 13.62 16.18
CA THR A 37 -14.77 13.13 16.53
C THR A 37 -14.96 12.93 18.04
N GLY A 38 -13.94 13.20 18.86
CA GLY A 38 -13.92 12.95 20.30
C GLY A 38 -13.55 11.52 20.69
N MET A 39 -13.13 10.68 19.74
CA MET A 39 -12.71 9.30 20.04
C MET A 39 -11.30 9.28 20.63
N ASP A 40 -11.15 8.64 21.80
CA ASP A 40 -9.83 8.42 22.41
C ASP A 40 -8.94 7.57 21.48
N VAL A 41 -7.70 8.03 21.28
CA VAL A 41 -6.72 7.38 20.39
C VAL A 41 -6.50 5.90 20.71
N ASP A 42 -6.56 5.52 21.98
CA ASP A 42 -6.35 4.15 22.45
C ASP A 42 -7.55 3.21 22.21
N LEU A 43 -8.67 3.73 21.67
CA LEU A 43 -9.81 2.92 21.25
C LEU A 43 -9.66 2.38 19.83
N PHE A 44 -8.95 3.09 18.95
CA PHE A 44 -8.86 2.71 17.53
C PHE A 44 -7.43 2.44 17.05
N ALA A 45 -6.41 3.12 17.57
CA ALA A 45 -5.03 2.97 17.12
C ALA A 45 -4.50 1.52 17.16
N PRO A 46 -4.83 0.67 18.16
CA PRO A 46 -4.41 -0.74 18.18
C PRO A 46 -4.83 -1.55 16.94
N ARG A 47 -5.90 -1.10 16.27
CA ARG A 47 -6.50 -1.72 15.08
C ARG A 47 -5.95 -1.15 13.76
N LEU A 48 -5.19 -0.06 13.78
CA LEU A 48 -4.51 0.45 12.59
C LEU A 48 -3.44 -0.54 12.13
N ALA A 49 -3.23 -0.58 10.82
CA ALA A 49 -2.22 -1.38 10.15
C ALA A 49 -1.67 -0.60 8.95
N PHE A 50 -0.50 -1.00 8.49
CA PHE A 50 0.23 -0.34 7.42
C PHE A 50 0.49 -1.33 6.28
N PHE A 51 0.81 -0.81 5.11
CA PHE A 51 1.17 -1.61 3.95
C PHE A 51 2.34 -0.99 3.19
N PHE A 52 3.47 -1.69 3.15
CA PHE A 52 4.71 -1.20 2.54
C PHE A 52 5.20 -2.11 1.41
N VAL A 53 6.01 -1.55 0.52
CA VAL A 53 6.76 -2.36 -0.44
C VAL A 53 8.04 -2.89 0.19
N CYS A 54 8.59 -3.99 -0.34
CA CYS A 54 10.00 -4.35 -0.20
C CYS A 54 10.72 -4.21 -1.56
N GLN A 55 11.45 -3.12 -1.73
CA GLN A 55 12.30 -2.82 -2.89
C GLN A 55 13.58 -3.67 -2.93
N ALA A 56 14.36 -3.50 -4.00
CA ALA A 56 15.54 -4.31 -4.29
C ALA A 56 16.76 -4.01 -3.39
N ASP A 57 16.86 -2.83 -2.78
CA ASP A 57 17.96 -2.55 -1.85
C ASP A 57 17.71 -3.24 -0.51
N PHE A 58 18.38 -4.38 -0.33
CA PHE A 58 18.13 -5.30 0.77
C PHE A 58 18.28 -4.65 2.15
N PHE A 59 19.34 -3.87 2.37
CA PHE A 59 19.61 -3.30 3.69
C PHE A 59 18.80 -2.03 3.92
N GLU A 60 18.59 -1.22 2.89
CA GLU A 60 17.78 -0.02 2.96
C GLU A 60 16.35 -0.34 3.37
N GLU A 61 15.74 -1.38 2.79
CA GLU A 61 14.37 -1.79 3.12
C GLU A 61 14.24 -2.31 4.55
N ILE A 62 15.22 -3.07 5.03
CA ILE A 62 15.26 -3.52 6.43
C ILE A 62 15.34 -2.31 7.38
N ALA A 63 16.24 -1.37 7.11
CA ALA A 63 16.38 -0.14 7.89
C ALA A 63 15.10 0.71 7.86
N LYS A 64 14.46 0.82 6.69
CA LYS A 64 13.19 1.51 6.47
C LYS A 64 12.08 0.95 7.38
N PHE A 65 11.89 -0.38 7.41
CA PHE A 65 10.86 -1.00 8.25
C PHE A 65 11.12 -0.80 9.75
N ARG A 66 12.38 -0.90 10.19
CA ARG A 66 12.78 -0.65 11.58
C ARG A 66 12.53 0.81 11.97
N ALA A 67 12.91 1.75 11.10
CA ALA A 67 12.70 3.19 11.30
C ALA A 67 11.22 3.53 11.36
N ALA A 68 10.40 2.99 10.46
CA ALA A 68 8.95 3.22 10.43
C ALA A 68 8.28 2.87 11.76
N ARG A 69 8.64 1.74 12.39
CA ARG A 69 8.13 1.36 13.72
C ARG A 69 8.52 2.37 14.81
N ARG A 70 9.77 2.84 14.80
CA ARG A 70 10.28 3.79 15.80
C ARG A 70 9.63 5.17 15.65
N VAL A 71 9.50 5.65 14.41
CA VAL A 71 8.80 6.89 14.08
C VAL A 71 7.34 6.83 14.53
N TRP A 72 6.61 5.79 14.15
CA TRP A 72 5.21 5.64 14.52
C TRP A 72 4.99 5.63 16.03
N ALA A 73 5.81 4.87 16.77
CA ALA A 73 5.73 4.82 18.23
C ALA A 73 5.95 6.22 18.85
N LYS A 74 6.91 7.00 18.34
CA LYS A 74 7.17 8.37 18.79
C LYS A 74 6.03 9.33 18.45
N ILE A 75 5.45 9.26 17.25
CA ILE A 75 4.28 10.07 16.86
C ILE A 75 3.12 9.80 17.81
N MET A 76 2.72 8.52 17.96
CA MET A 76 1.58 8.14 18.79
C MET A 76 1.76 8.52 20.26
N LYS A 77 2.98 8.38 20.79
CA LYS A 77 3.28 8.74 22.18
C LYS A 77 3.34 10.25 22.39
N ASN A 78 4.08 10.97 21.55
CA ASN A 78 4.44 12.36 21.82
C ASN A 78 3.40 13.35 21.30
N GLN A 79 2.79 13.08 20.14
CA GLN A 79 1.80 13.97 19.53
C GLN A 79 0.39 13.65 20.01
N PHE A 80 0.03 12.37 20.07
CA PHE A 80 -1.33 11.94 20.42
C PHE A 80 -1.51 11.47 21.87
N GLY A 81 -0.42 11.42 22.66
CA GLY A 81 -0.48 11.06 24.07
C GLY A 81 -1.01 9.65 24.34
N ALA A 82 -0.84 8.72 23.37
CA ALA A 82 -1.31 7.34 23.52
C ALA A 82 -0.71 6.69 24.77
N LYS A 83 -1.53 5.92 25.51
CA LYS A 83 -1.11 5.29 26.78
C LYS A 83 -0.93 3.79 26.62
N LYS A 84 -1.67 3.16 25.70
CA LYS A 84 -1.53 1.72 25.42
C LYS A 84 -0.33 1.46 24.51
N ALA A 85 0.50 0.48 24.89
CA ALA A 85 1.61 0.02 24.04
C ALA A 85 1.12 -0.47 22.67
N GLU A 86 -0.08 -1.04 22.60
CA GLU A 86 -0.69 -1.51 21.34
C GLU A 86 -0.98 -0.39 20.34
N SER A 87 -1.22 0.83 20.82
CA SER A 87 -1.43 2.02 19.97
C SER A 87 -0.11 2.48 19.35
N MET A 88 1.02 2.16 19.96
CA MET A 88 2.36 2.54 19.50
C MET A 88 3.03 1.48 18.61
N ARG A 89 2.57 0.21 18.64
CA ARG A 89 3.13 -0.83 17.76
C ARG A 89 2.55 -0.76 16.35
N LEU A 90 3.40 -0.36 15.40
CA LEU A 90 3.09 -0.46 13.98
C LEU A 90 3.08 -1.93 13.56
N ARG A 91 1.96 -2.37 12.98
CA ARG A 91 1.82 -3.65 12.28
C ARG A 91 1.75 -3.39 10.80
N PHE A 92 2.46 -4.16 9.98
CA PHE A 92 2.41 -3.95 8.53
C PHE A 92 2.32 -5.26 7.74
N HIS A 93 1.54 -5.17 6.67
CA HIS A 93 1.66 -6.03 5.51
C HIS A 93 2.82 -5.52 4.65
N CYS A 94 3.53 -6.44 4.00
CA CYS A 94 4.55 -6.12 3.02
C CYS A 94 4.27 -6.84 1.70
N GLN A 95 4.54 -6.18 0.58
CA GLN A 95 4.55 -6.82 -0.73
C GLN A 95 5.88 -6.56 -1.42
N THR A 96 6.46 -7.58 -2.06
CA THR A 96 7.68 -7.42 -2.86
C THR A 96 7.45 -6.42 -4.01
N ALA A 97 8.48 -5.67 -4.43
CA ALA A 97 8.31 -4.61 -5.43
C ALA A 97 7.98 -5.16 -6.83
N ALA A 98 6.78 -4.86 -7.34
CA ALA A 98 6.36 -5.30 -8.67
C ALA A 98 7.10 -4.53 -9.77
N ALA A 99 7.34 -3.22 -9.58
CA ALA A 99 8.13 -2.38 -10.47
C ALA A 99 9.60 -2.85 -10.67
N SER A 100 10.09 -3.76 -9.81
CA SER A 100 11.42 -4.35 -9.95
C SER A 100 11.47 -5.57 -10.88
N LEU A 101 10.31 -6.14 -11.23
CA LEU A 101 10.20 -7.38 -11.99
C LEU A 101 10.20 -7.10 -13.49
N THR A 102 10.79 -8.02 -14.26
CA THR A 102 11.06 -7.81 -15.68
C THR A 102 10.28 -8.76 -16.56
N LYS A 103 9.92 -8.29 -17.76
CA LYS A 103 9.36 -9.12 -18.82
C LYS A 103 10.43 -10.02 -19.49
N PRO A 104 11.60 -9.49 -19.90
CA PRO A 104 12.72 -10.34 -20.29
C PRO A 104 13.22 -11.15 -19.10
N GLN A 105 13.69 -12.36 -19.38
CA GLN A 105 14.26 -13.30 -18.43
C GLN A 105 13.40 -13.46 -17.18
N TYR A 106 12.08 -13.57 -17.35
CA TYR A 106 11.08 -13.46 -16.28
C TYR A 106 11.32 -14.43 -15.11
N LYS A 107 11.94 -15.60 -15.33
CA LYS A 107 12.31 -16.54 -14.27
C LYS A 107 13.31 -15.94 -13.27
N VAL A 108 14.09 -14.92 -13.68
CA VAL A 108 14.98 -14.14 -12.78
C VAL A 108 14.19 -13.40 -11.70
N ASN A 109 12.90 -13.13 -11.93
CA ASN A 109 12.02 -12.54 -10.93
C ASN A 109 11.90 -13.42 -9.67
N ILE A 110 12.07 -14.74 -9.77
CA ILE A 110 12.07 -15.64 -8.60
C ILE A 110 13.17 -15.22 -7.61
N MET A 111 14.37 -14.90 -8.10
CA MET A 111 15.50 -14.48 -7.28
C MET A 111 15.27 -13.08 -6.71
N ARG A 112 14.74 -12.15 -7.52
CA ARG A 112 14.38 -10.79 -7.05
C ARG A 112 13.37 -10.85 -5.90
N THR A 113 12.26 -11.55 -6.11
CA THR A 113 11.21 -11.75 -5.11
C THR A 113 11.75 -12.48 -3.88
N THR A 114 12.67 -13.45 -4.02
CA THR A 114 13.27 -14.17 -2.88
C THR A 114 14.07 -13.24 -1.97
N VAL A 115 14.93 -12.38 -2.55
CA VAL A 115 15.74 -11.43 -1.78
C VAL A 115 14.85 -10.38 -1.10
N GLN A 116 13.84 -9.88 -1.81
CA GLN A 116 12.86 -8.94 -1.25
C GLN A 116 12.03 -9.58 -0.13
N ALA A 117 11.58 -10.82 -0.30
CA ALA A 117 10.87 -11.56 0.73
C ALA A 117 11.72 -11.73 1.99
N LEU A 118 13.01 -12.06 1.82
CA LEU A 118 13.93 -12.19 2.95
C LEU A 118 14.13 -10.85 3.66
N ALA A 119 14.29 -9.74 2.94
CA ALA A 119 14.37 -8.40 3.54
C ALA A 119 13.09 -8.03 4.30
N ALA A 120 11.90 -8.35 3.78
CA ALA A 120 10.64 -8.15 4.48
C ALA A 120 10.54 -8.96 5.79
N VAL A 121 11.01 -10.22 5.77
CA VAL A 121 11.06 -11.10 6.96
C VAL A 121 12.03 -10.54 8.01
N LEU A 122 13.26 -10.21 7.62
CA LEU A 122 14.27 -9.62 8.52
C LEU A 122 13.88 -8.22 9.00
N GLY A 123 13.10 -7.50 8.19
CA GLY A 123 12.46 -6.24 8.55
C GLY A 123 11.33 -6.38 9.55
N GLY A 124 10.83 -7.60 9.82
CA GLY A 124 9.80 -7.89 10.82
C GLY A 124 8.37 -7.64 10.34
N ALA A 125 8.04 -7.96 9.08
CA ALA A 125 6.68 -7.90 8.54
C ALA A 125 5.72 -8.85 9.27
N GLN A 126 4.44 -8.45 9.42
CA GLN A 126 3.40 -9.31 10.04
C GLN A 126 2.67 -10.17 9.00
N SER A 127 2.65 -9.77 7.74
CA SER A 127 2.18 -10.57 6.62
C SER A 127 2.92 -10.16 5.36
N LEU A 128 3.05 -11.09 4.41
CA LEU A 128 3.88 -10.90 3.21
C LEU A 128 3.18 -11.42 1.95
N HIS A 129 3.18 -10.61 0.90
CA HIS A 129 2.86 -11.01 -0.46
C HIS A 129 4.15 -11.07 -1.28
N THR A 130 4.39 -12.22 -1.90
CA THR A 130 5.47 -12.44 -2.86
C THR A 130 4.88 -12.44 -4.26
N ASN A 131 5.41 -11.60 -5.14
CA ASN A 131 4.90 -11.49 -6.51
C ASN A 131 5.24 -12.73 -7.33
N GLY A 132 4.40 -13.01 -8.33
CA GLY A 132 4.64 -14.07 -9.29
C GLY A 132 5.82 -13.76 -10.22
N MET A 133 6.45 -14.79 -10.77
CA MET A 133 7.50 -14.60 -11.79
C MET A 133 6.95 -13.94 -13.07
N ASP A 134 5.63 -14.00 -13.28
CA ASP A 134 4.86 -13.52 -14.44
C ASP A 134 4.27 -12.10 -14.27
N GLU A 135 4.63 -11.38 -13.20
CA GLU A 135 4.09 -10.05 -12.83
C GLU A 135 4.08 -9.04 -13.99
N ALA A 136 5.14 -9.02 -14.81
CA ALA A 136 5.29 -8.10 -15.93
C ALA A 136 4.50 -8.51 -17.20
N PHE A 137 3.64 -9.54 -17.11
CA PHE A 137 2.84 -10.06 -18.23
C PHE A 137 1.33 -9.92 -18.00
N ALA A 138 0.83 -10.45 -16.88
CA ALA A 138 -0.60 -10.54 -16.57
C ALA A 138 -0.79 -10.73 -15.06
N ILE A 139 -2.05 -10.77 -14.62
CA ILE A 139 -2.36 -11.32 -13.30
C ILE A 139 -1.87 -12.77 -13.21
N PRO A 140 -1.48 -13.25 -12.02
CA PRO A 140 -0.63 -14.42 -11.93
C PRO A 140 -1.37 -15.72 -12.22
N THR A 141 -0.64 -16.67 -12.78
CA THR A 141 -1.08 -18.07 -12.89
C THR A 141 -0.98 -18.80 -11.55
N GLU A 142 -1.65 -19.96 -11.44
CA GLU A 142 -1.51 -20.84 -10.26
C GLU A 142 -0.06 -21.31 -10.06
N GLU A 143 0.68 -21.55 -11.15
CA GLU A 143 2.08 -21.94 -11.08
C GLU A 143 2.94 -20.81 -10.50
N ALA A 144 2.78 -19.59 -11.01
CA ALA A 144 3.51 -18.43 -10.50
C ALA A 144 3.21 -18.16 -9.01
N MET A 145 1.93 -18.24 -8.61
CA MET A 145 1.55 -18.11 -7.19
C MET A 145 2.09 -19.25 -6.33
N LYS A 146 2.12 -20.48 -6.85
CA LYS A 146 2.70 -21.62 -6.14
C LYS A 146 4.19 -21.41 -5.86
N ILE A 147 4.95 -20.93 -6.85
CA ILE A 147 6.37 -20.59 -6.65
C ILE A 147 6.52 -19.45 -5.64
N ALA A 148 5.71 -18.39 -5.77
CA ALA A 148 5.71 -17.28 -4.82
C ALA A 148 5.44 -17.73 -3.37
N LEU A 149 4.49 -18.66 -3.16
CA LEU A 149 4.23 -19.27 -1.86
C LEU A 149 5.41 -20.13 -1.37
N ARG A 150 6.01 -20.94 -2.25
CA ARG A 150 7.18 -21.76 -1.93
C ARG A 150 8.38 -20.89 -1.54
N THR A 151 8.56 -19.72 -2.13
CA THR A 151 9.57 -18.75 -1.69
C THR A 151 9.41 -18.38 -0.22
N GLN A 152 8.19 -18.08 0.24
CA GLN A 152 7.95 -17.77 1.66
C GLN A 152 8.17 -18.99 2.56
N GLN A 153 7.71 -20.17 2.13
CA GLN A 153 7.84 -21.41 2.90
C GLN A 153 9.29 -21.85 3.06
N VAL A 154 10.10 -21.75 2.00
CA VAL A 154 11.55 -22.02 2.08
C VAL A 154 12.20 -21.06 3.07
N ILE A 155 11.90 -19.76 3.00
CA ILE A 155 12.44 -18.79 3.97
C ILE A 155 12.02 -19.15 5.40
N ALA A 156 10.74 -19.44 5.63
CA ALA A 156 10.22 -19.72 6.96
C ALA A 156 10.76 -21.04 7.55
N ASP A 157 10.75 -22.12 6.77
CA ASP A 157 10.91 -23.48 7.28
C ASP A 157 12.32 -24.04 7.06
N GLU A 158 13.10 -23.55 6.08
CA GLU A 158 14.40 -24.12 5.72
C GLU A 158 15.60 -23.22 6.08
N THR A 159 15.42 -21.90 6.19
CA THR A 159 16.56 -20.97 6.38
C THR A 159 16.90 -20.66 7.84
N ASN A 160 16.05 -21.05 8.79
CA ASN A 160 16.14 -20.72 10.22
C ASN A 160 16.11 -19.22 10.58
N VAL A 161 15.89 -18.30 9.63
CA VAL A 161 15.86 -16.86 9.90
C VAL A 161 14.71 -16.45 10.83
N ALA A 162 13.67 -17.27 10.94
CA ALA A 162 12.55 -17.07 11.85
C ALA A 162 12.88 -17.39 13.33
N ASN A 163 14.00 -18.06 13.61
CA ASN A 163 14.33 -18.54 14.96
C ASN A 163 14.98 -17.48 15.86
N VAL A 164 15.43 -16.35 15.30
CA VAL A 164 16.05 -15.24 16.04
C VAL A 164 15.32 -13.95 15.70
N ILE A 165 14.81 -13.26 16.72
CA ILE A 165 14.07 -11.99 16.55
C ILE A 165 15.07 -10.86 16.27
N ASP A 166 14.79 -10.05 15.24
CA ASP A 166 15.66 -8.95 14.77
C ASP A 166 17.14 -9.37 14.72
N PRO A 167 17.51 -10.41 13.95
CA PRO A 167 18.85 -11.00 13.99
C PRO A 167 19.95 -10.04 13.50
N LEU A 168 19.53 -8.91 12.91
CA LEU A 168 20.39 -7.83 12.45
C LEU A 168 20.56 -6.70 13.48
N GLY A 169 19.88 -6.81 14.63
CA GLY A 169 20.02 -5.89 15.75
C GLY A 169 21.46 -5.83 16.26
N GLY A 170 21.97 -4.61 16.45
CA GLY A 170 23.36 -4.37 16.83
C GLY A 170 24.35 -4.30 15.66
N SER A 171 23.92 -4.58 14.42
CA SER A 171 24.75 -4.31 13.24
C SER A 171 25.05 -2.82 13.12
N TYR A 172 26.33 -2.42 13.20
CA TYR A 172 26.74 -1.00 13.15
C TYR A 172 26.16 -0.27 11.93
N PHE A 173 26.19 -0.92 10.77
CA PHE A 173 25.68 -0.35 9.53
C PHE A 173 24.16 -0.14 9.58
N LEU A 174 23.40 -1.19 9.95
CA LEU A 174 21.94 -1.11 9.93
C LEU A 174 21.38 -0.24 11.05
N GLU A 175 21.99 -0.20 12.23
CA GLU A 175 21.55 0.70 13.30
C GLU A 175 21.75 2.17 12.95
N ASN A 176 22.89 2.48 12.33
CA ASN A 176 23.17 3.81 11.81
C ASN A 176 22.21 4.17 10.67
N LEU A 177 22.01 3.29 9.68
CA LEU A 177 21.10 3.53 8.56
C LEU A 177 19.64 3.72 9.03
N THR A 178 19.18 2.88 9.96
CA THR A 178 17.85 3.01 10.58
C THR A 178 17.68 4.37 11.26
N THR A 179 18.73 4.87 11.91
CA THR A 179 18.72 6.18 12.58
C THR A 179 18.73 7.35 11.61
N GLN A 180 19.48 7.24 10.51
CA GLN A 180 19.42 8.24 9.46
C GLN A 180 18.03 8.32 8.81
N TYR A 181 17.40 7.16 8.57
CA TYR A 181 16.04 7.10 8.05
C TYR A 181 15.05 7.77 9.00
N GLU A 182 15.09 7.45 10.30
CA GLU A 182 14.23 8.10 11.28
C GLU A 182 14.38 9.63 11.26
N THR A 183 15.62 10.14 11.32
CA THR A 183 15.88 11.58 11.33
C THR A 183 15.28 12.25 10.10
N LYS A 184 15.58 11.72 8.91
CA LYS A 184 15.07 12.27 7.65
C LYS A 184 13.56 12.17 7.51
N ILE A 185 12.93 11.13 8.04
CA ILE A 185 11.47 11.02 8.08
C ILE A 185 10.88 12.17 8.90
N PHE A 186 11.43 12.45 10.08
CA PHE A 186 10.95 13.56 10.90
C PHE A 186 11.21 14.93 10.27
N GLU A 187 12.32 15.12 9.55
CA GLU A 187 12.58 16.34 8.77
C GLU A 187 11.48 16.58 7.72
N ILE A 188 11.12 15.56 6.94
CA ILE A 188 10.03 15.66 5.96
C ILE A 188 8.67 15.90 6.63
N LEU A 189 8.40 15.25 7.77
CA LEU A 189 7.15 15.45 8.49
C LEU A 189 7.01 16.88 9.04
N GLU A 190 8.10 17.50 9.51
CA GLU A 190 8.07 18.90 9.93
C GLU A 190 7.89 19.82 8.71
N GLU A 191 8.56 19.56 7.58
CA GLU A 191 8.32 20.32 6.34
C GLU A 191 6.86 20.26 5.90
N VAL A 192 6.23 19.07 5.93
CA VAL A 192 4.81 18.89 5.61
C VAL A 192 3.94 19.75 6.52
N LYS A 193 4.24 19.77 7.82
CA LYS A 193 3.51 20.58 8.80
C LYS A 193 3.70 22.08 8.57
N GLU A 194 4.93 22.54 8.34
CA GLU A 194 5.26 23.95 8.06
C GLU A 194 4.56 24.48 6.81
N LYS A 195 4.39 23.64 5.78
CA LYS A 195 3.70 24.02 4.54
C LYS A 195 2.17 23.97 4.61
N GLY A 196 1.61 23.51 5.74
CA GLY A 196 0.17 23.55 6.01
C GLY A 196 -0.53 22.18 6.01
N GLY A 197 0.23 21.10 6.12
CA GLY A 197 -0.29 19.75 6.34
C GLY A 197 -0.60 18.96 5.08
N THR A 198 -0.92 17.68 5.28
CA THR A 198 -1.01 16.67 4.24
C THR A 198 -2.07 16.97 3.17
N ILE A 199 -3.30 17.32 3.57
CA ILE A 199 -4.41 17.53 2.60
C ILE A 199 -4.07 18.67 1.64
N LYS A 200 -3.63 19.81 2.16
CA LYS A 200 -3.21 20.96 1.36
C LYS A 200 -2.09 20.59 0.38
N LEU A 201 -1.07 19.87 0.85
CA LEU A 201 0.04 19.46 -0.01
C LEU A 201 -0.34 18.42 -1.07
N ILE A 202 -1.39 17.61 -0.84
CA ILE A 202 -1.99 16.76 -1.87
C ILE A 202 -2.68 17.62 -2.93
N GLU A 203 -3.46 18.62 -2.52
CA GLU A 203 -4.14 19.56 -3.43
C GLU A 203 -3.16 20.38 -4.28
N GLU A 204 -2.03 20.75 -3.71
CA GLU A 204 -0.94 21.48 -4.38
C GLU A 204 -0.01 20.57 -5.22
N GLY A 205 -0.20 19.24 -5.19
CA GLY A 205 0.60 18.30 -5.97
C GLY A 205 2.02 18.07 -5.46
N TRP A 206 2.32 18.48 -4.22
CA TRP A 206 3.69 18.46 -3.68
C TRP A 206 4.22 17.03 -3.52
N PHE A 207 3.42 16.12 -2.98
CA PHE A 207 3.80 14.71 -2.84
C PHE A 207 3.98 14.06 -4.21
N GLN A 208 3.03 14.28 -5.12
CA GLN A 208 3.02 13.72 -6.48
C GLN A 208 4.28 14.14 -7.25
N LYS A 209 4.69 15.40 -7.11
CA LYS A 209 5.93 15.90 -7.74
C LYS A 209 7.18 15.19 -7.22
N HIS A 210 7.32 14.99 -5.91
CA HIS A 210 8.48 14.30 -5.34
C HIS A 210 8.56 12.82 -5.76
N ILE A 211 7.39 12.19 -5.97
CA ILE A 211 7.30 10.83 -6.53
C ILE A 211 7.75 10.86 -7.99
N ALA A 212 7.21 11.78 -8.80
CA ALA A 212 7.51 11.89 -10.22
C ALA A 212 9.00 12.20 -10.50
N ASP A 213 9.60 13.10 -9.71
CA ASP A 213 11.02 13.46 -9.85
C ASP A 213 11.93 12.24 -9.62
N PHE A 214 11.69 11.44 -8.58
CA PHE A 214 12.48 10.23 -8.31
C PHE A 214 12.20 9.10 -9.33
N ALA A 215 10.95 9.00 -9.81
CA ALA A 215 10.59 8.06 -10.87
C ALA A 215 11.34 8.38 -12.17
N TYR A 216 11.39 9.65 -12.54
CA TYR A 216 12.10 10.12 -13.74
C TYR A 216 13.61 9.94 -13.61
N GLU A 217 14.20 10.29 -12.47
CA GLU A 217 15.62 10.05 -12.19
C GLU A 217 15.95 8.55 -12.28
N THR A 218 15.07 7.68 -11.75
CA THR A 218 15.24 6.23 -11.84
C THR A 218 15.16 5.73 -13.29
N ALA A 219 14.27 6.30 -14.10
CA ALA A 219 14.17 5.97 -15.52
C ALA A 219 15.46 6.34 -16.27
N LEU A 220 15.99 7.55 -16.04
CA LEU A 220 17.26 8.01 -16.63
C LEU A 220 18.42 7.10 -16.23
N LYS A 221 18.56 6.76 -14.94
CA LYS A 221 19.59 5.83 -14.45
C LYS A 221 19.47 4.42 -15.04
N LYS A 222 18.26 3.96 -15.36
CA LYS A 222 18.07 2.69 -16.07
C LYS A 222 18.49 2.81 -17.53
N GLN A 223 18.17 3.93 -18.17
CA GLN A 223 18.47 4.17 -19.58
C GLN A 223 19.99 4.31 -19.84
N ASP A 224 20.71 5.02 -18.97
CA ASP A 224 22.15 5.23 -19.11
C ASP A 224 23.01 4.07 -18.55
N GLY A 225 22.37 3.09 -17.91
CA GLY A 225 23.02 1.91 -17.34
C GLY A 225 23.61 2.10 -15.94
N GLN A 226 23.48 3.29 -15.32
CA GLN A 226 23.94 3.54 -13.95
C GLN A 226 23.19 2.68 -12.92
N LYS A 227 21.93 2.34 -13.19
CA LYS A 227 21.11 1.39 -12.43
C LYS A 227 20.97 0.10 -13.24
N PRO A 228 21.76 -0.95 -12.92
CA PRO A 228 21.68 -2.23 -13.63
C PRO A 228 20.33 -2.91 -13.44
N VAL A 229 19.76 -3.40 -14.54
CA VAL A 229 18.56 -4.23 -14.57
C VAL A 229 18.85 -5.44 -15.46
N ILE A 230 19.11 -6.57 -14.80
CA ILE A 230 19.49 -7.84 -15.43
C ILE A 230 18.42 -8.28 -16.44
N GLY A 231 18.84 -8.58 -17.65
CA GLY A 231 18.00 -8.93 -18.80
C GLY A 231 17.34 -7.75 -19.51
N VAL A 232 17.54 -6.51 -19.03
CA VAL A 232 16.96 -5.31 -19.66
C VAL A 232 18.05 -4.39 -20.22
N ASN A 233 18.98 -3.93 -19.38
CA ASN A 233 20.11 -3.08 -19.82
C ASN A 233 21.47 -3.73 -19.58
N LYS A 234 21.52 -4.90 -18.93
CA LYS A 234 22.74 -5.64 -18.63
C LYS A 234 22.47 -7.13 -18.74
N TYR A 235 23.40 -7.87 -19.34
CA TYR A 235 23.25 -9.29 -19.68
C TYR A 235 22.00 -9.56 -20.50
N VAL A 236 21.79 -8.77 -21.55
CA VAL A 236 20.61 -8.89 -22.44
C VAL A 236 20.81 -10.09 -23.37
N GLU A 237 19.78 -10.90 -23.54
CA GLU A 237 19.72 -11.98 -24.53
C GLU A 237 18.94 -11.50 -25.77
N GLU A 238 19.57 -11.49 -26.95
CA GLU A 238 18.99 -10.90 -28.17
C GLU A 238 17.80 -11.71 -28.75
N ASP A 239 17.82 -13.03 -28.59
CA ASP A 239 16.85 -13.96 -29.19
C ASP A 239 15.91 -14.63 -28.17
N GLU A 240 15.70 -14.01 -27.00
CA GLU A 240 14.84 -14.59 -25.96
C GLU A 240 13.38 -14.71 -26.45
N LYS A 241 12.85 -15.93 -26.44
CA LYS A 241 11.43 -16.21 -26.59
C LYS A 241 10.85 -16.60 -25.25
N ALA A 242 10.00 -15.74 -24.68
CA ALA A 242 9.28 -16.05 -23.46
C ALA A 242 8.24 -17.15 -23.72
N ASP A 243 8.55 -18.38 -23.35
CA ASP A 243 7.59 -19.50 -23.29
C ASP A 243 6.88 -19.47 -21.93
N ILE A 244 5.83 -18.65 -21.84
CA ILE A 244 5.07 -18.42 -20.61
C ILE A 244 3.58 -18.53 -20.88
N LYS A 245 2.88 -19.30 -20.04
CA LYS A 245 1.42 -19.31 -20.00
C LYS A 245 0.95 -18.16 -19.12
N THR A 246 0.05 -17.32 -19.64
CA THR A 246 -0.56 -16.22 -18.89
C THR A 246 -1.95 -16.59 -18.42
N HIS A 247 -2.44 -15.92 -17.35
CA HIS A 247 -3.81 -16.06 -16.93
C HIS A 247 -4.75 -15.43 -17.98
N PRO A 248 -5.68 -16.20 -18.58
CA PRO A 248 -6.55 -15.69 -19.62
C PRO A 248 -7.68 -14.84 -19.03
N HIS A 249 -8.14 -13.85 -19.79
CA HIS A 249 -9.40 -13.19 -19.51
C HIS A 249 -10.58 -14.02 -20.05
N ASP A 250 -11.57 -14.30 -19.21
CA ASP A 250 -12.82 -14.94 -19.64
C ASP A 250 -13.78 -13.88 -20.22
N PRO A 251 -14.07 -13.89 -21.53
CA PRO A 251 -14.95 -12.89 -22.16
C PRO A 251 -16.40 -12.95 -21.67
N THR A 252 -16.84 -14.06 -21.05
CA THR A 252 -18.20 -14.20 -20.50
C THR A 252 -18.37 -13.50 -19.15
N THR A 253 -17.29 -12.97 -18.56
CA THR A 253 -17.30 -12.34 -17.23
C THR A 253 -18.31 -11.20 -17.15
N ALA A 254 -18.37 -10.35 -18.16
CA ALA A 254 -19.29 -9.21 -18.20
C ALA A 254 -20.75 -9.67 -18.20
N ASP A 255 -21.11 -10.60 -19.09
CA ASP A 255 -22.49 -11.10 -19.22
C ASP A 255 -22.97 -11.77 -17.93
N ARG A 256 -22.12 -12.59 -17.30
CA ARG A 256 -22.44 -13.25 -16.02
C ARG A 256 -22.64 -12.22 -14.91
N GLN A 257 -21.79 -11.20 -14.85
CA GLN A 257 -21.90 -10.14 -13.84
C GLN A 257 -23.15 -9.28 -14.03
N ILE A 258 -23.45 -8.87 -15.27
CA ILE A 258 -24.63 -8.08 -15.62
C ILE A 258 -25.90 -8.87 -15.32
N SER A 259 -25.95 -10.16 -15.69
CA SER A 259 -27.10 -11.02 -15.41
C SER A 259 -27.40 -11.10 -13.91
N ARG A 260 -26.35 -11.26 -13.07
CA ARG A 260 -26.51 -11.26 -11.61
C ARG A 260 -27.01 -9.91 -11.09
N LEU A 261 -26.47 -8.80 -11.62
CA LEU A 261 -26.89 -7.44 -11.25
C LEU A 261 -28.36 -7.18 -11.61
N GLN A 262 -28.79 -7.58 -12.81
CA GLN A 262 -30.17 -7.46 -13.26
C GLN A 262 -31.11 -8.26 -12.36
N ASN A 263 -30.73 -9.50 -12.00
CA ASN A 263 -31.52 -10.32 -11.09
C ASN A 263 -31.68 -9.64 -9.72
N VAL A 264 -30.59 -9.16 -9.10
CA VAL A 264 -30.66 -8.43 -7.83
C VAL A 264 -31.60 -7.22 -7.91
N ARG A 265 -31.52 -6.44 -8.99
CA ARG A 265 -32.39 -5.27 -9.19
C ARG A 265 -33.85 -5.64 -9.44
N ALA A 266 -34.11 -6.78 -10.07
CA ALA A 266 -35.46 -7.26 -10.36
C ALA A 266 -36.18 -7.82 -9.12
N THR A 267 -35.43 -8.42 -8.18
CA THR A 267 -36.00 -9.12 -7.02
C THR A 267 -36.00 -8.30 -5.73
N ARG A 268 -35.26 -7.19 -5.66
CA ARG A 268 -35.21 -6.33 -4.48
C ARG A 268 -36.46 -5.44 -4.36
N ASP A 269 -36.74 -4.98 -3.15
CA ASP A 269 -37.74 -3.95 -2.89
C ASP A 269 -37.18 -2.57 -3.27
N ASN A 270 -37.60 -2.02 -4.40
CA ASN A 270 -37.09 -0.75 -4.89
C ASN A 270 -37.58 0.46 -4.07
N ASP A 271 -38.77 0.39 -3.47
CA ASP A 271 -39.29 1.48 -2.63
C ASP A 271 -38.50 1.55 -1.31
N GLN A 272 -38.18 0.39 -0.74
CA GLN A 272 -37.30 0.30 0.43
C GLN A 272 -35.90 0.86 0.12
N ILE A 273 -35.31 0.49 -1.03
CA ILE A 273 -33.98 0.96 -1.44
C ILE A 273 -33.97 2.48 -1.60
N GLU A 274 -34.94 3.06 -2.28
CA GLU A 274 -35.00 4.51 -2.48
C GLU A 274 -35.16 5.25 -1.15
N SER A 275 -35.97 4.71 -0.23
CA SER A 275 -36.10 5.23 1.13
C SER A 275 -34.76 5.25 1.89
N LEU A 276 -34.03 4.12 1.86
CA LEU A 276 -32.72 4.00 2.52
C LEU A 276 -31.66 4.89 1.86
N LEU A 277 -31.67 5.06 0.53
CA LEU A 277 -30.75 5.96 -0.18
C LEU A 277 -31.00 7.42 0.18
N ASN A 278 -32.26 7.81 0.37
CA ASN A 278 -32.60 9.16 0.85
C ASN A 278 -32.16 9.35 2.31
N LYS A 279 -32.34 8.34 3.16
CA LYS A 279 -31.80 8.34 4.53
C LYS A 279 -30.26 8.46 4.53
N LEU A 280 -29.57 7.77 3.63
CA LEU A 280 -28.12 7.89 3.45
C LEU A 280 -27.71 9.33 3.12
N LEU A 281 -28.42 10.03 2.23
CA LEU A 281 -28.14 11.44 1.94
C LEU A 281 -28.30 12.34 3.16
N GLU A 282 -29.35 12.15 3.94
CA GLU A 282 -29.57 12.93 5.16
C GLU A 282 -28.50 12.65 6.23
N VAL A 283 -28.00 11.41 6.31
CA VAL A 283 -26.86 11.07 7.16
C VAL A 283 -25.57 11.72 6.64
N ALA A 284 -25.31 11.65 5.33
CA ALA A 284 -24.07 12.12 4.71
C ALA A 284 -23.90 13.65 4.69
N LYS A 285 -25.00 14.41 4.81
CA LYS A 285 -24.97 15.88 4.99
C LYS A 285 -24.50 16.31 6.38
N ASP A 286 -24.50 15.41 7.35
CA ASP A 286 -24.12 15.67 8.72
C ASP A 286 -22.78 14.98 9.02
N GLU A 287 -21.69 15.76 9.00
CA GLU A 287 -20.32 15.25 9.18
C GLU A 287 -20.10 14.57 10.54
N THR A 288 -21.00 14.76 11.51
CA THR A 288 -20.92 14.10 12.82
C THR A 288 -21.49 12.67 12.82
N LYS A 289 -22.21 12.28 11.76
CA LYS A 289 -22.86 10.97 11.66
C LYS A 289 -22.04 9.97 10.84
N ASN A 290 -22.13 8.71 11.24
CA ASN A 290 -21.47 7.60 10.56
C ASN A 290 -22.36 7.02 9.45
N ILE A 291 -21.85 6.93 8.22
CA ILE A 291 -22.57 6.36 7.08
C ILE A 291 -22.58 4.82 7.05
N MET A 292 -21.74 4.14 7.84
CA MET A 292 -21.61 2.68 7.79
C MET A 292 -22.88 1.92 8.20
N PRO A 293 -23.61 2.26 9.28
CA PRO A 293 -24.84 1.54 9.65
C PRO A 293 -25.88 1.54 8.53
N ILE A 294 -26.14 2.70 7.91
CA ILE A 294 -27.08 2.80 6.79
C ILE A 294 -26.56 2.13 5.52
N THR A 295 -25.24 2.12 5.31
CA THR A 295 -24.63 1.39 4.19
C THR A 295 -24.82 -0.12 4.34
N ILE A 296 -24.75 -0.66 5.56
CA ILE A 296 -25.04 -2.07 5.85
C ILE A 296 -26.51 -2.38 5.57
N GLU A 297 -27.44 -1.56 6.08
CA GLU A 297 -28.89 -1.70 5.78
C GLU A 297 -29.15 -1.70 4.25
N LEU A 298 -28.48 -0.82 3.51
CA LEU A 298 -28.59 -0.71 2.06
C LEU A 298 -28.13 -1.97 1.34
N VAL A 299 -26.93 -2.48 1.64
CA VAL A 299 -26.41 -3.68 0.96
C VAL A 299 -27.21 -4.93 1.32
N ASP A 300 -27.69 -5.04 2.57
CA ASP A 300 -28.56 -6.14 3.01
C ASP A 300 -29.90 -6.12 2.25
N ALA A 301 -30.43 -4.92 1.94
CA ALA A 301 -31.63 -4.75 1.13
C ALA A 301 -31.40 -4.96 -0.39
N GLY A 302 -30.15 -5.16 -0.83
CA GLY A 302 -29.81 -5.35 -2.25
C GLY A 302 -29.45 -4.08 -3.01
N ALA A 303 -29.03 -3.02 -2.32
CA ALA A 303 -28.40 -1.86 -2.96
C ALA A 303 -27.07 -2.27 -3.59
N THR A 304 -26.79 -1.73 -4.76
CA THR A 304 -25.53 -1.98 -5.47
C THR A 304 -24.52 -0.88 -5.12
N MET A 305 -23.24 -1.13 -5.37
CA MET A 305 -22.20 -0.10 -5.22
C MET A 305 -22.54 1.15 -6.05
N GLY A 306 -23.02 0.98 -7.28
CA GLY A 306 -23.41 2.10 -8.14
C GLY A 306 -24.55 2.92 -7.55
N ASP A 307 -25.58 2.27 -6.98
CA ASP A 307 -26.72 2.99 -6.39
C ASP A 307 -26.25 3.88 -5.21
N ILE A 308 -25.37 3.36 -4.35
CA ILE A 308 -24.85 4.06 -3.17
C ILE A 308 -23.92 5.21 -3.59
N VAL A 309 -22.95 4.92 -4.47
CA VAL A 309 -21.93 5.90 -4.91
C VAL A 309 -22.56 7.03 -5.72
N GLU A 310 -23.45 6.72 -6.66
CA GLU A 310 -24.11 7.75 -7.47
C GLU A 310 -25.02 8.64 -6.62
N LYS A 311 -25.68 8.08 -5.59
CA LYS A 311 -26.47 8.89 -4.66
C LYS A 311 -25.57 9.86 -3.88
N LEU A 312 -24.47 9.40 -3.29
CA LEU A 312 -23.54 10.28 -2.57
C LEU A 312 -22.87 11.34 -3.49
N ARG A 313 -22.63 10.99 -4.77
CA ARG A 313 -22.11 11.93 -5.77
C ARG A 313 -22.99 13.15 -5.95
N THR A 314 -24.30 13.08 -5.72
CA THR A 314 -25.18 14.25 -5.90
C THR A 314 -24.91 15.38 -4.91
N ILE A 315 -24.30 15.09 -3.76
CA ILE A 315 -23.94 16.09 -2.74
C ILE A 315 -22.44 16.40 -2.69
N TRP A 316 -21.58 15.44 -3.02
CA TRP A 316 -20.12 15.62 -2.95
C TRP A 316 -19.44 15.86 -4.31
N GLY A 317 -20.13 15.61 -5.42
CA GLY A 317 -19.56 15.69 -6.75
C GLY A 317 -18.49 14.64 -7.00
N THR A 318 -17.54 14.95 -7.87
CA THR A 318 -16.40 14.09 -8.23
C THR A 318 -15.11 14.88 -8.16
N TYR A 319 -14.08 14.28 -7.59
CA TYR A 319 -12.73 14.85 -7.62
C TYR A 319 -12.12 14.75 -9.02
N ARG A 320 -11.37 15.79 -9.42
CA ARG A 320 -10.54 15.80 -10.63
C ARG A 320 -9.21 16.47 -10.29
N GLU A 321 -8.12 15.78 -10.58
CA GLU A 321 -6.78 16.34 -10.40
C GLU A 321 -6.52 17.46 -11.41
N ASN A 322 -5.77 18.49 -10.98
CA ASN A 322 -5.10 19.42 -11.87
C ASN A 322 -3.64 18.93 -12.02
N PRO A 323 -3.24 18.38 -13.18
CA PRO A 323 -1.90 17.83 -13.35
C PRO A 323 -0.84 18.90 -13.13
N VAL A 324 0.12 18.62 -12.25
CA VAL A 324 1.30 19.46 -12.01
C VAL A 324 2.49 18.77 -12.67
N PHE A 325 3.08 19.41 -13.69
CA PHE A 325 4.27 18.93 -14.41
C PHE A 325 5.56 19.51 -13.81
#